data_AF-A0A497JWR1-F1
#
_entry.id   AF-A0A497JWR1-F1
#
_cell.length_a   1.000
_cell.length_b   1.000
_cell.length_c   1.000
_cell.angle_alpha   90.00
_cell.angle_beta   90.00
_cell.angle_gamma   90.00
#
_symmetry.space_group_name_H-M   'P 1'
#
loop_
_entity.id
_entity.type
_entity.pdbx_description
1 polymer ?
#
loop_
_entity_poly.entity_id
_entity_poly.type
_entity_poly.pdbx_seq_one_letter_code
_entity_poly.pdbx_strand_id
1 'polypeptide(L)'
;MIVCGHTTVEPAEEGWKVLIDERVGDALSFFPGQTLFGVEEKGSKRLFISSLKLTPRVTYYQIFLEDVRGSLASMTALFSERGVNILSGGAFGFGNIWISEFIADFQGVDADPDAIAEEIEGMGGFVISREITELFPRAFELTETYLIEGSAEEGLYLFLPQLPGGIKGAGAHVILKAWPRIQALFLDFYPEGEKLVKITAKLNDVPGSLNKLATLMGTQVDLHAIDELHHEVAAGVWTSYGKLMVGTLEELRGKAKEMVNIFTFDVEPLGWE
;
A
#
# COMPACT_ATOMS: atom_id res chain seq x y z
N MET A 1 -3.26 -0.16 -7.20
CA MET A 1 -2.04 0.60 -7.54
C MET A 1 -1.53 1.26 -6.28
N ILE A 2 -0.55 0.59 -5.69
CA ILE A 2 0.20 1.02 -4.51
C ILE A 2 1.46 1.75 -4.99
N VAL A 3 1.78 2.86 -4.34
CA VAL A 3 3.00 3.64 -4.53
C VAL A 3 3.88 3.39 -3.33
N CYS A 4 5.09 2.88 -3.54
CA CYS A 4 6.00 2.63 -2.43
C CYS A 4 7.04 3.75 -2.27
N GLY A 5 7.60 3.90 -1.09
CA GLY A 5 8.70 4.80 -0.80
C GLY A 5 9.55 4.25 0.34
N HIS A 6 10.70 4.87 0.56
CA HIS A 6 11.61 4.49 1.64
C HIS A 6 12.18 5.75 2.29
N THR A 7 12.28 5.70 3.61
CA THR A 7 12.96 6.72 4.41
C THR A 7 13.65 6.09 5.62
N THR A 8 14.39 6.89 6.36
CA THR A 8 14.85 6.57 7.72
C THR A 8 14.04 7.32 8.76
N VAL A 9 14.04 6.78 9.98
CA VAL A 9 13.54 7.46 11.19
C VAL A 9 14.61 8.41 11.70
N GLU A 10 14.23 9.66 11.93
CA GLU A 10 15.07 10.70 12.49
C GLU A 10 14.66 11.02 13.94
N PRO A 11 15.60 11.23 14.86
CA PRO A 11 15.28 11.67 16.21
C PRO A 11 14.81 13.14 16.19
N ALA A 12 13.79 13.45 16.98
CA ALA A 12 13.28 14.80 17.20
C ALA A 12 13.14 15.08 18.71
N GLU A 13 12.99 16.35 19.12
CA GLU A 13 13.03 16.75 20.54
C GLU A 13 12.04 15.98 21.43
N GLU A 14 10.85 15.67 20.93
CA GLU A 14 9.79 14.99 21.70
C GLU A 14 9.42 13.60 21.16
N GLY A 15 10.27 12.99 20.31
CA GLY A 15 9.92 11.72 19.65
C GLY A 15 10.71 11.45 18.38
N TRP A 16 9.99 11.07 17.32
CA TRP A 16 10.56 10.60 16.07
C TRP A 16 9.91 11.29 14.88
N LYS A 17 10.74 11.64 13.90
CA LYS A 17 10.31 12.21 12.62
C LYS A 17 10.44 11.15 11.54
N VAL A 18 9.39 10.97 10.76
CA VAL A 18 9.37 10.12 9.57
C VAL A 18 9.04 10.99 8.37
N LEU A 19 10.01 11.18 7.47
CA LEU A 19 9.78 11.90 6.22
C LEU A 19 8.83 11.11 5.33
N ILE A 20 7.87 11.80 4.72
CA ILE A 20 7.01 11.25 3.69
C ILE A 20 7.66 11.59 2.35
N ASP A 21 8.09 10.53 1.65
CA ASP A 21 8.61 10.64 0.28
C ASP A 21 7.63 11.43 -0.61
N GLU A 22 8.15 12.35 -1.42
CA GLU A 22 7.35 13.29 -2.22
C GLU A 22 6.33 12.55 -3.10
N ARG A 23 6.76 11.45 -3.73
CA ARG A 23 5.90 10.65 -4.61
C ARG A 23 4.78 9.96 -3.82
N VAL A 24 5.06 9.50 -2.60
CA VAL A 24 4.07 8.94 -1.68
C VAL A 24 3.09 10.02 -1.22
N GLY A 25 3.59 11.19 -0.85
CA GLY A 25 2.80 12.35 -0.42
C GLY A 25 1.86 12.84 -1.52
N ASP A 26 2.38 13.02 -2.74
CA ASP A 26 1.62 13.44 -3.92
C ASP A 26 0.55 12.42 -4.31
N ALA A 27 0.89 11.12 -4.26
CA ALA A 27 -0.05 10.06 -4.57
C ALA A 27 -1.28 10.06 -3.63
N LEU A 28 -1.10 10.50 -2.39
CA LEU A 28 -2.18 10.65 -1.41
C LEU A 28 -2.74 12.07 -1.32
N SER A 29 -2.17 13.01 -2.10
CA SER A 29 -2.51 14.44 -2.05
C SER A 29 -2.42 15.03 -0.64
N PHE A 30 -1.39 14.63 0.10
CA PHE A 30 -1.12 15.12 1.45
C PHE A 30 -0.60 16.56 1.45
N PHE A 31 -0.91 17.29 2.52
CA PHE A 31 -0.46 18.67 2.70
C PHE A 31 -0.21 19.00 4.19
N PRO A 32 0.66 19.98 4.49
CA PRO A 32 0.95 20.36 5.87
C PRO A 32 -0.30 20.85 6.62
N GLY A 33 -0.44 20.46 7.87
CA GLY A 33 -1.59 20.74 8.74
C GLY A 33 -2.76 19.77 8.58
N GLN A 34 -2.68 18.80 7.67
CA GLN A 34 -3.70 17.77 7.53
C GLN A 34 -3.67 16.81 8.73
N THR A 35 -4.83 16.59 9.34
CA THR A 35 -4.99 15.55 10.37
C THR A 35 -5.22 14.20 9.72
N LEU A 36 -4.47 13.20 10.16
CA LEU A 36 -4.60 11.82 9.76
C LEU A 36 -5.02 10.94 10.93
N PHE A 37 -5.80 9.91 10.63
CA PHE A 37 -6.30 8.92 11.56
C PHE A 37 -5.41 7.68 11.50
N GLY A 38 -4.85 7.28 12.64
CA GLY A 38 -3.93 6.16 12.68
C GLY A 38 -4.39 5.02 13.57
N VAL A 39 -3.96 3.82 13.17
CA VAL A 39 -4.16 2.56 13.89
C VAL A 39 -2.86 1.78 13.88
N GLU A 40 -2.38 1.43 15.06
CA GLU A 40 -1.31 0.44 15.22
C GLU A 40 -1.94 -0.92 15.56
N GLU A 41 -1.59 -1.96 14.80
CA GLU A 41 -1.86 -3.32 15.25
C GLU A 41 -0.91 -3.65 16.40
N LYS A 42 -1.46 -3.97 17.59
CA LYS A 42 -0.67 -4.20 18.82
C LYS A 42 0.43 -5.23 18.60
N GLY A 43 1.68 -4.80 18.78
CA GLY A 43 2.85 -5.66 18.63
C GLY A 43 3.31 -5.88 17.19
N SER A 44 2.63 -5.28 16.22
CA SER A 44 3.12 -5.16 14.85
C SER A 44 4.16 -4.05 14.75
N LYS A 45 4.98 -4.10 13.70
CA LYS A 45 5.89 -3.00 13.32
C LYS A 45 5.23 -2.04 12.33
N ARG A 46 3.91 -2.04 12.22
CA ARG A 46 3.16 -1.34 11.18
C ARG A 46 2.26 -0.27 11.79
N LEU A 47 2.36 0.94 11.24
CA LEU A 47 1.37 1.99 11.46
C LEU A 47 0.53 2.14 10.19
N PHE A 48 -0.79 2.01 10.35
CA PHE A 48 -1.75 2.38 9.31
C PHE A 48 -2.20 3.81 9.55
N ILE A 49 -2.21 4.63 8.50
CA ILE A 49 -2.65 6.01 8.56
C ILE A 49 -3.56 6.32 7.37
N SER A 50 -4.64 7.06 7.60
CA SER A 50 -5.54 7.51 6.53
C SER A 50 -6.06 8.92 6.78
N SER A 51 -6.35 9.65 5.70
CA SER A 51 -7.14 10.89 5.78
C SER A 51 -8.62 10.62 6.08
N LEU A 52 -9.05 9.36 5.93
CA LEU A 52 -10.39 8.88 6.26
C LEU A 52 -10.40 8.27 7.66
N LYS A 53 -11.37 8.66 8.48
CA LYS A 53 -11.61 8.00 9.75
C LYS A 53 -12.34 6.69 9.51
N LEU A 54 -11.60 5.59 9.46
CA LEU A 54 -12.18 4.26 9.32
C LEU A 54 -12.79 3.75 10.63
N THR A 55 -13.81 2.91 10.52
CA THR A 55 -14.50 2.29 11.66
C THR A 55 -14.34 0.77 11.60
N PRO A 56 -14.61 0.03 12.68
CA PRO A 56 -14.57 -1.43 12.64
C PRO A 56 -15.60 -2.07 11.70
N ARG A 57 -16.57 -1.28 11.22
CA ARG A 57 -17.63 -1.70 10.30
C ARG A 57 -17.39 -1.26 8.86
N VAL A 58 -16.17 -0.82 8.56
CA VAL A 58 -15.77 -0.52 7.19
C VAL A 58 -15.46 -1.81 6.43
N THR A 59 -15.98 -1.90 5.21
CA THR A 59 -15.71 -2.98 4.25
C THR A 59 -15.11 -2.41 2.98
N TYR A 60 -14.08 -3.09 2.48
CA TYR A 60 -13.52 -2.84 1.16
C TYR A 60 -14.19 -3.76 0.14
N TYR A 61 -14.69 -3.19 -0.95
CA TYR A 61 -15.25 -3.91 -2.07
C TYR A 61 -14.36 -3.71 -3.29
N GLN A 62 -13.88 -4.80 -3.90
CA GLN A 62 -13.42 -4.78 -5.28
C GLN A 62 -14.47 -5.48 -6.15
N ILE A 63 -15.08 -4.72 -7.06
CA ILE A 63 -16.25 -5.14 -7.82
C ILE A 63 -15.89 -5.16 -9.29
N PHE A 64 -16.28 -6.24 -9.96
CA PHE A 64 -16.16 -6.41 -11.39
C PHE A 64 -17.57 -6.50 -11.97
N LEU A 65 -17.97 -5.53 -12.78
CA LEU A 65 -19.26 -5.54 -13.48
C LEU A 65 -19.02 -5.47 -14.98
N GLU A 66 -19.98 -5.96 -15.76
CA GLU A 66 -20.00 -5.61 -17.18
C GLU A 66 -20.18 -4.11 -17.36
N ASP A 67 -19.44 -3.53 -18.30
CA ASP A 67 -19.50 -2.11 -18.65
C ASP A 67 -20.75 -1.81 -19.50
N VAL A 68 -21.90 -1.95 -18.84
CA VAL A 68 -23.22 -1.60 -19.36
C VAL A 68 -23.61 -0.23 -18.81
N ARG A 69 -24.22 0.58 -19.67
CA ARG A 69 -24.66 1.93 -19.28
C ARG A 69 -25.58 1.86 -18.05
N GLY A 70 -25.13 2.47 -16.96
CA GLY A 70 -25.88 2.56 -15.71
C GLY A 70 -25.42 1.64 -14.59
N SER A 71 -24.52 0.68 -14.84
CA SER A 71 -24.06 -0.29 -13.81
C SER A 71 -23.52 0.41 -12.55
N LEU A 72 -22.65 1.42 -12.70
CA LEU A 72 -22.11 2.20 -11.57
C LEU A 72 -23.21 2.97 -10.82
N ALA A 73 -24.19 3.53 -11.55
CA ALA A 73 -25.30 4.27 -10.93
C ALA A 73 -26.20 3.34 -10.13
N SER A 74 -26.53 2.17 -10.67
CA SER A 74 -27.34 1.15 -9.99
C SER A 74 -26.64 0.61 -8.74
N MET A 75 -25.32 0.41 -8.80
CA MET A 75 -24.55 -0.08 -7.65
C MET A 75 -24.40 0.99 -6.57
N THR A 76 -24.14 2.26 -6.93
CA THR A 76 -24.13 3.35 -5.93
C THR A 76 -25.53 3.60 -5.33
N ALA A 77 -26.59 3.40 -6.11
CA ALA A 77 -27.96 3.42 -5.62
C ALA A 77 -28.21 2.31 -4.59
N LEU A 78 -27.73 1.09 -4.82
CA LEU A 78 -27.82 -0.01 -3.84
C LEU A 78 -27.22 0.38 -2.48
N PHE A 79 -25.99 0.92 -2.45
CA PHE A 79 -25.40 1.41 -1.20
C PHE A 79 -26.27 2.48 -0.53
N SER A 80 -26.77 3.45 -1.31
CA SER A 80 -27.64 4.51 -0.81
C SER A 80 -28.97 4.00 -0.25
N GLU A 81 -29.63 3.04 -0.93
CA GLU A 81 -30.89 2.43 -0.50
C GLU A 81 -30.74 1.66 0.81
N ARG A 82 -29.55 1.10 1.02
CA ARG A 82 -29.18 0.35 2.21
C ARG A 82 -28.66 1.24 3.33
N GLY A 83 -28.58 2.56 3.09
CA GLY A 83 -28.07 3.53 4.05
C GLY A 83 -26.57 3.40 4.33
N VAL A 84 -25.83 2.74 3.45
CA VAL A 84 -24.38 2.51 3.59
C VAL A 84 -23.62 3.70 3.00
N ASN A 85 -22.70 4.27 3.80
CA ASN A 85 -21.92 5.41 3.36
C ASN A 85 -20.69 4.97 2.57
N ILE A 86 -20.53 5.47 1.35
CA ILE A 86 -19.29 5.29 0.58
C ILE A 86 -18.28 6.36 1.05
N LEU A 87 -17.18 5.93 1.67
CA LEU A 87 -16.11 6.82 2.16
C LEU A 87 -15.08 7.15 1.09
N SER A 88 -14.79 6.19 0.21
CA SER A 88 -13.91 6.37 -0.95
C SER A 88 -14.38 5.45 -2.07
N GLY A 89 -14.15 5.87 -3.31
CA GLY A 89 -14.55 5.13 -4.49
C GLY A 89 -13.69 5.48 -5.69
N GLY A 90 -13.37 4.47 -6.50
CA GLY A 90 -12.69 4.66 -7.77
C GLY A 90 -13.08 3.57 -8.75
N ALA A 91 -12.98 3.85 -10.04
CA ALA A 91 -13.24 2.85 -11.04
C ALA A 91 -12.38 3.03 -12.29
N PHE A 92 -12.12 1.92 -12.97
CA PHE A 92 -11.35 1.89 -14.21
C PHE A 92 -11.91 0.79 -15.13
N GLY A 93 -11.87 1.06 -16.44
CA GLY A 93 -12.31 0.10 -17.45
C GLY A 93 -11.17 -0.85 -17.83
N PHE A 94 -11.54 -2.10 -18.08
CA PHE A 94 -10.69 -3.12 -18.69
C PHE A 94 -11.48 -3.87 -19.77
N GLY A 95 -11.41 -3.36 -21.00
CA GLY A 95 -12.21 -3.88 -22.11
C GLY A 95 -13.70 -3.62 -21.89
N ASN A 96 -14.51 -4.67 -21.87
CA ASN A 96 -15.95 -4.64 -21.60
C ASN A 96 -16.29 -4.87 -20.12
N ILE A 97 -15.28 -4.95 -19.26
CA ILE A 97 -15.43 -5.11 -17.82
C ILE A 97 -15.06 -3.79 -17.16
N TRP A 98 -15.91 -3.38 -16.24
CA TRP A 98 -15.68 -2.27 -15.35
C TRP A 98 -15.23 -2.81 -13.99
N ILE A 99 -14.09 -2.32 -13.51
CA ILE A 99 -13.57 -2.67 -12.19
C ILE A 99 -13.69 -1.44 -11.30
N SER A 100 -14.25 -1.61 -10.11
CA SER A 100 -14.36 -0.57 -9.11
C SER A 100 -13.93 -1.02 -7.74
N GLU A 101 -13.52 -0.04 -6.96
CA GLU A 101 -13.04 -0.24 -5.61
C GLU A 101 -13.75 0.78 -4.71
N PHE A 102 -14.41 0.29 -3.67
CA PHE A 102 -15.12 1.12 -2.70
C PHE A 102 -14.69 0.80 -1.28
N ILE A 103 -14.59 1.85 -0.47
CA ILE A 103 -14.65 1.74 0.99
C ILE A 103 -16.06 2.14 1.40
N ALA A 104 -16.75 1.21 2.04
CA ALA A 104 -18.12 1.41 2.51
C ALA A 104 -18.17 1.27 4.03
N ASP A 105 -18.84 2.18 4.72
CA ASP A 105 -19.00 2.19 6.17
C ASP A 105 -20.42 1.77 6.57
N PHE A 106 -20.50 0.66 7.30
CA PHE A 106 -21.73 0.09 7.84
C PHE A 106 -21.99 0.55 9.28
N GLN A 107 -21.30 1.58 9.77
CA GLN A 107 -21.55 2.14 11.09
C GLN A 107 -23.01 2.64 11.21
N GLY A 108 -23.74 2.08 12.18
CA GLY A 108 -25.14 2.43 12.41
C GLY A 108 -26.12 1.87 11.38
N VAL A 109 -25.65 1.03 10.45
CA VAL A 109 -26.46 0.40 9.42
C VAL A 109 -26.77 -1.05 9.82
N ASP A 110 -28.02 -1.46 9.60
CA ASP A 110 -28.49 -2.86 9.76
C ASP A 110 -28.51 -3.57 8.41
N ALA A 111 -27.37 -3.58 7.74
CA ALA A 111 -27.15 -4.27 6.48
C ALA A 111 -25.90 -5.14 6.61
N ASP A 112 -25.96 -6.35 6.07
CA ASP A 112 -24.84 -7.28 6.03
C ASP A 112 -23.97 -6.98 4.79
N PRO A 113 -22.66 -6.74 4.95
CA PRO A 113 -21.75 -6.58 3.83
C PRO A 113 -21.81 -7.72 2.80
N ASP A 114 -22.05 -8.95 3.24
CA ASP A 114 -22.15 -10.12 2.36
C ASP A 114 -23.45 -10.08 1.54
N ALA A 115 -24.56 -9.62 2.11
CA ALA A 115 -25.82 -9.43 1.37
C ALA A 115 -25.69 -8.37 0.25
N ILE A 116 -24.93 -7.29 0.51
CA ILE A 116 -24.62 -6.29 -0.53
C ILE A 116 -23.79 -6.93 -1.66
N ALA A 117 -22.81 -7.77 -1.31
CA ALA A 117 -22.00 -8.47 -2.30
C ALA A 117 -22.87 -9.39 -3.18
N GLU A 118 -23.76 -10.18 -2.58
CA GLU A 118 -24.70 -11.05 -3.29
C GLU A 118 -25.62 -10.26 -4.23
N GLU A 119 -26.13 -9.11 -3.81
CA GLU A 119 -26.95 -8.25 -4.67
C GLU A 119 -26.18 -7.71 -5.88
N ILE A 120 -24.91 -7.32 -5.68
CA ILE A 120 -24.02 -6.88 -6.77
C ILE A 120 -23.72 -8.04 -7.73
N GLU A 121 -23.52 -9.26 -7.22
CA GLU A 121 -23.38 -10.45 -8.06
C GLU A 121 -24.64 -10.69 -8.91
N GLY A 122 -25.82 -10.48 -8.31
CA GLY A 122 -27.11 -10.51 -9.01
C GLY A 122 -27.25 -9.49 -10.15
N MET A 123 -26.42 -8.44 -10.17
CA MET A 123 -26.37 -7.44 -11.26
C MET A 123 -25.50 -7.89 -12.44
N GLY A 124 -25.00 -9.13 -12.44
CA GLY A 124 -24.14 -9.68 -13.49
C GLY A 124 -22.65 -9.38 -13.26
N GLY A 125 -22.28 -9.02 -12.03
CA GLY A 125 -20.89 -8.84 -11.63
C GLY A 125 -20.36 -9.98 -10.77
N PHE A 126 -19.13 -9.81 -10.32
CA PHE A 126 -18.61 -10.55 -9.18
C PHE A 126 -17.89 -9.60 -8.23
N VAL A 127 -17.99 -9.90 -6.94
CA VAL A 127 -17.40 -9.08 -5.89
C VAL A 127 -16.29 -9.87 -5.23
N ILE A 128 -15.08 -9.33 -5.26
CA ILE A 128 -14.02 -9.76 -4.37
C ILE A 128 -14.14 -8.89 -3.11
N SER A 129 -15.00 -9.32 -2.18
CA SER A 129 -15.07 -8.77 -0.80
C SER A 129 -13.98 -9.37 0.09
N ARG A 130 -13.28 -10.39 -0.43
CA ARG A 130 -12.13 -10.99 0.24
C ARG A 130 -10.97 -10.03 0.17
N GLU A 131 -10.85 -9.29 1.26
CA GLU A 131 -9.60 -8.99 1.93
C GLU A 131 -8.40 -8.97 0.98
N ILE A 132 -7.90 -7.77 0.72
CA ILE A 132 -6.46 -7.66 0.51
C ILE A 132 -5.86 -7.97 1.89
N THR A 133 -5.80 -9.27 2.24
CA THR A 133 -5.59 -9.85 3.58
C THR A 133 -4.25 -9.47 4.19
N GLU A 134 -3.35 -8.90 3.40
CA GLU A 134 -2.05 -8.45 3.87
C GLU A 134 -1.99 -6.94 4.12
N LEU A 135 -2.96 -6.16 3.61
CA LEU A 135 -2.90 -4.70 3.65
C LEU A 135 -4.08 -4.05 4.34
N PHE A 136 -5.33 -4.50 4.23
CA PHE A 136 -6.43 -3.79 4.89
C PHE A 136 -6.75 -4.46 6.24
N PRO A 137 -6.41 -3.85 7.40
CA PRO A 137 -6.67 -4.47 8.69
C PRO A 137 -8.18 -4.61 8.94
N ARG A 138 -8.57 -5.67 9.64
CA ARG A 138 -9.94 -5.82 10.16
C ARG A 138 -10.09 -5.02 11.45
N ALA A 139 -11.28 -4.47 11.67
CA ALA A 139 -11.67 -3.82 12.93
C ALA A 139 -10.83 -2.58 13.32
N PHE A 140 -10.95 -1.50 12.55
CA PHE A 140 -10.30 -0.20 12.84
C PHE A 140 -10.86 0.46 14.10
N GLU A 141 -10.20 0.27 15.24
CA GLU A 141 -10.36 1.16 16.38
C GLU A 141 -9.32 2.27 16.27
N LEU A 142 -9.77 3.51 16.06
CA LEU A 142 -8.91 4.69 16.08
C LEU A 142 -8.11 4.73 17.38
N THR A 143 -6.79 4.59 17.29
CA THR A 143 -5.92 4.67 18.46
C THR A 143 -5.41 6.10 18.67
N GLU A 144 -5.04 6.77 17.59
CA GLU A 144 -4.36 8.07 17.66
C GLU A 144 -4.60 8.90 16.40
N THR A 145 -4.39 10.22 16.49
CA THR A 145 -4.39 11.13 15.34
C THR A 145 -3.01 11.74 15.17
N TYR A 146 -2.54 11.79 13.93
CA TYR A 146 -1.24 12.35 13.58
C TYR A 146 -1.44 13.60 12.73
N LEU A 147 -0.55 14.57 12.90
CA LEU A 147 -0.52 15.75 12.04
C LEU A 147 0.56 15.54 10.98
N ILE A 148 0.22 15.78 9.71
CA ILE A 148 1.24 15.97 8.68
C ILE A 148 1.80 17.36 8.88
N GLU A 149 3.10 17.45 9.07
CA GLU A 149 3.85 18.70 9.06
C GLU A 149 4.73 18.74 7.83
N GLY A 150 5.30 19.91 7.56
CA GLY A 150 6.21 20.07 6.43
C GLY A 150 6.27 21.49 5.90
N SER A 151 7.30 21.72 5.10
CA SER A 151 7.53 22.96 4.36
C SER A 151 8.08 22.63 2.97
N ALA A 152 8.20 23.63 2.11
CA ALA A 152 8.83 23.45 0.80
C ALA A 152 10.33 23.08 0.91
N GLU A 153 10.98 23.39 2.04
CA GLU A 153 12.41 23.11 2.27
C GLU A 153 12.63 21.76 2.95
N GLU A 154 11.74 21.36 3.87
CA GLU A 154 11.89 20.13 4.67
C GLU A 154 11.15 18.92 4.11
N GLY A 155 10.28 19.12 3.12
CA GLY A 155 9.34 18.09 2.67
C GLY A 155 8.23 17.81 3.69
N LEU A 156 7.36 16.85 3.37
CA LEU A 156 6.30 16.40 4.27
C LEU A 156 6.85 15.40 5.28
N TYR A 157 6.35 15.42 6.51
CA TYR A 157 6.74 14.46 7.53
C TYR A 157 5.64 14.22 8.57
N LEU A 158 5.76 13.10 9.27
CA LEU A 158 4.96 12.77 10.44
C LEU A 158 5.82 12.80 11.69
N PHE A 159 5.27 13.42 12.72
CA PHE A 159 5.82 13.34 14.06
C PHE A 159 5.16 12.21 14.84
N LEU A 160 5.97 11.31 15.38
CA LEU A 160 5.55 10.14 16.13
C LEU A 160 6.14 10.19 17.55
N PRO A 161 5.32 10.32 18.60
CA PRO A 161 5.80 10.29 19.99
C PRO A 161 6.52 8.99 20.34
N GLN A 162 6.10 7.88 19.72
CA GLN A 162 6.69 6.56 19.88
C GLN A 162 6.61 5.77 18.56
N LEU A 163 7.59 4.92 18.30
CA LEU A 163 7.58 4.02 17.14
C LEU A 163 6.75 2.75 17.43
N PRO A 164 6.02 2.22 16.43
CA PRO A 164 5.30 0.96 16.53
C PRO A 164 6.17 -0.23 16.91
N GLY A 165 5.56 -1.24 17.53
CA GLY A 165 6.21 -2.53 17.80
C GLY A 165 7.42 -2.45 18.73
N GLY A 166 7.56 -1.37 19.50
CA GLY A 166 8.67 -1.15 20.43
C GLY A 166 10.03 -0.95 19.75
N ILE A 167 10.03 -0.57 18.47
CA ILE A 167 11.26 -0.24 17.74
C ILE A 167 11.93 0.96 18.42
N LYS A 168 13.26 0.89 18.58
CA LYS A 168 14.07 1.95 19.17
C LYS A 168 15.25 2.22 18.25
N GLY A 169 15.52 3.49 17.98
CA GLY A 169 16.78 3.92 17.38
C GLY A 169 16.60 4.87 16.21
N ALA A 170 17.44 5.91 16.19
CA ALA A 170 17.69 6.69 14.99
C ALA A 170 18.26 5.76 13.90
N GLY A 171 17.87 5.95 12.64
CA GLY A 171 18.36 5.12 11.52
C GLY A 171 17.56 3.85 11.26
N ALA A 172 16.49 3.56 12.02
CA ALA A 172 15.52 2.56 11.61
C ALA A 172 14.95 2.92 10.23
N HIS A 173 14.73 1.92 9.38
CA HIS A 173 14.17 2.12 8.05
C HIS A 173 12.66 2.03 8.07
N VAL A 174 12.02 2.86 7.25
CA VAL A 174 10.57 2.84 7.08
C VAL A 174 10.27 2.63 5.60
N ILE A 175 9.47 1.60 5.32
CA ILE A 175 8.86 1.41 4.01
C ILE A 175 7.48 2.05 4.03
N LEU A 176 7.29 3.01 3.15
CA LEU A 176 6.04 3.73 2.95
C LEU A 176 5.25 3.03 1.84
N LYS A 177 3.97 2.74 2.05
CA LYS A 177 3.07 2.21 1.02
C LYS A 177 1.82 3.08 0.95
N ALA A 178 1.79 4.00 0.00
CA ALA A 178 0.61 4.75 -0.32
C ALA A 178 -0.33 3.91 -1.16
N TRP A 179 -1.60 3.85 -0.78
CA TRP A 179 -2.67 3.28 -1.57
C TRP A 179 -3.73 4.36 -1.84
N PRO A 180 -3.54 5.15 -2.92
CA PRO A 180 -4.36 6.33 -3.23
C PRO A 180 -5.85 6.06 -3.30
N ARG A 181 -6.22 4.90 -3.85
CA ARG A 181 -7.63 4.52 -4.06
C ARG A 181 -8.41 4.39 -2.75
N ILE A 182 -7.73 3.99 -1.67
CA ILE A 182 -8.33 3.91 -0.34
C ILE A 182 -7.86 5.03 0.60
N GLN A 183 -7.12 6.02 0.08
CA GLN A 183 -6.59 7.15 0.85
C GLN A 183 -5.81 6.70 2.10
N ALA A 184 -4.98 5.67 1.95
CA ALA A 184 -4.25 5.06 3.06
C ALA A 184 -2.74 5.08 2.83
N LEU A 185 -2.00 5.22 3.93
CA LEU A 185 -0.56 5.06 4.03
C LEU A 185 -0.26 3.98 5.05
N PHE A 186 0.54 2.98 4.66
CA PHE A 186 1.14 2.03 5.58
C PHE A 186 2.60 2.39 5.79
N LEU A 187 3.02 2.43 7.04
CA LEU A 187 4.40 2.65 7.44
C LEU A 187 4.88 1.39 8.13
N ASP A 188 5.72 0.63 7.43
CA ASP A 188 6.36 -0.57 7.96
C ASP A 188 7.75 -0.22 8.47
N PHE A 189 7.94 -0.37 9.77
CA PHE A 189 9.18 0.00 10.45
C PHE A 189 10.11 -1.22 10.58
N TYR A 190 11.38 -1.03 10.28
CA TYR A 190 12.42 -2.04 10.36
C TYR A 190 13.60 -1.50 11.16
N PRO A 191 14.03 -2.17 12.25
CA PRO A 191 15.21 -1.75 13.00
C PRO A 191 16.47 -1.84 12.13
N GLU A 192 17.48 -1.06 12.49
CA GLU A 192 18.82 -1.11 11.88
C GLU A 192 19.39 -2.53 11.93
N GLY A 193 20.12 -2.93 10.89
CA GLY A 193 20.71 -4.27 10.77
C GLY A 193 19.77 -5.36 10.24
N GLU A 194 18.47 -5.08 10.06
CA GLU A 194 17.62 -5.97 9.27
C GLU A 194 18.09 -5.98 7.81
N LYS A 195 18.16 -7.16 7.19
CA LYS A 195 18.59 -7.33 5.80
C LYS A 195 17.56 -6.84 4.76
N LEU A 196 17.02 -5.64 4.91
CA LEU A 196 15.99 -5.00 4.09
C LEU A 196 16.46 -4.45 2.73
N VAL A 197 16.31 -5.19 1.65
CA VAL A 197 16.79 -4.78 0.32
C VAL A 197 15.80 -3.89 -0.42
N LYS A 198 16.33 -2.92 -1.18
CA LYS A 198 15.63 -2.28 -2.30
C LYS A 198 16.02 -3.00 -3.58
N ILE A 199 15.04 -3.45 -4.34
CA ILE A 199 15.23 -4.10 -5.64
C ILE A 199 14.66 -3.19 -6.70
N THR A 200 15.42 -2.98 -7.77
CA THR A 200 14.97 -2.25 -8.95
C THR A 200 15.12 -3.17 -10.17
N ALA A 201 14.04 -3.41 -10.88
CA ALA A 201 14.05 -4.32 -12.03
C ALA A 201 13.27 -3.77 -13.22
N LYS A 202 13.73 -4.02 -14.44
CA LYS A 202 12.98 -3.71 -15.68
C LYS A 202 12.89 -4.96 -16.52
N LEU A 203 11.67 -5.39 -16.80
CA LEU A 203 11.43 -6.55 -17.66
C LEU A 203 11.61 -6.16 -19.13
N ASN A 204 12.36 -6.97 -19.87
CA ASN A 204 12.35 -6.90 -21.33
C ASN A 204 11.08 -7.60 -21.85
N ASP A 205 10.64 -7.22 -23.04
CA ASP A 205 9.49 -7.85 -23.71
C ASP A 205 9.86 -9.23 -24.27
N VAL A 206 10.12 -10.17 -23.36
CA VAL A 206 10.47 -11.56 -23.63
C VAL A 206 9.51 -12.46 -22.86
N PRO A 207 8.91 -13.49 -23.48
CA PRO A 207 8.01 -14.41 -22.79
C PRO A 207 8.66 -15.06 -21.56
N GLY A 208 7.93 -15.08 -20.44
CA GLY A 208 8.37 -15.69 -19.19
C GLY A 208 9.28 -14.82 -18.31
N SER A 209 9.54 -13.57 -18.68
CA SER A 209 10.40 -12.65 -17.91
C SER A 209 9.91 -12.43 -16.49
N LEU A 210 8.59 -12.20 -16.32
CA LEU A 210 7.98 -12.02 -15.01
C LEU A 210 8.14 -13.27 -14.13
N ASN A 211 7.92 -14.47 -14.68
CA ASN A 211 8.06 -15.72 -13.93
C ASN A 211 9.51 -15.94 -13.44
N LYS A 212 10.50 -15.61 -14.28
CA LYS A 212 11.92 -15.69 -13.89
C LYS A 212 12.29 -14.68 -12.82
N LEU A 213 11.82 -13.43 -12.93
CA LEU A 213 12.02 -12.43 -11.89
C LEU A 213 11.38 -12.86 -10.57
N ALA A 214 10.14 -13.35 -10.61
CA ALA A 214 9.43 -13.87 -9.44
C ALA A 214 10.16 -15.07 -8.80
N THR A 215 10.71 -15.98 -9.60
CA THR A 215 11.49 -17.12 -9.12
C THR A 215 12.80 -16.66 -8.47
N LEU A 216 13.51 -15.71 -9.10
CA LEU A 216 14.74 -15.13 -8.52
C LEU A 216 14.46 -14.54 -7.14
N MET A 217 13.47 -13.66 -7.04
CA MET A 217 13.11 -13.00 -5.78
C MET A 217 12.60 -14.02 -4.75
N GLY A 218 11.63 -14.86 -5.13
CA GLY A 218 10.99 -15.81 -4.21
C GLY A 218 11.89 -16.89 -3.62
N THR A 219 13.10 -17.07 -4.16
CA THR A 219 14.09 -18.02 -3.59
C THR A 219 14.97 -17.43 -2.50
N GLN A 220 15.06 -16.11 -2.39
CA GLN A 220 16.04 -15.44 -1.50
C GLN A 220 15.47 -14.26 -0.72
N VAL A 221 14.43 -13.60 -1.23
CA VAL A 221 13.88 -12.38 -0.69
C VAL A 221 12.42 -12.60 -0.32
N ASP A 222 12.11 -12.30 0.93
CA ASP A 222 10.74 -12.16 1.40
C ASP A 222 10.24 -10.76 1.04
N LEU A 223 9.42 -10.65 0.00
CA LEU A 223 8.94 -9.37 -0.52
C LEU A 223 7.88 -8.79 0.39
N HIS A 224 8.09 -7.54 0.82
CA HIS A 224 7.16 -6.87 1.71
C HIS A 224 6.39 -5.76 1.00
N ALA A 225 6.96 -5.15 -0.05
CA ALA A 225 6.32 -4.07 -0.79
C ALA A 225 6.71 -4.13 -2.28
N ILE A 226 5.74 -3.87 -3.15
CA ILE A 226 5.96 -3.72 -4.59
C ILE A 226 5.34 -2.40 -5.00
N ASP A 227 6.13 -1.55 -5.64
CA ASP A 227 5.64 -0.34 -6.26
C ASP A 227 4.91 -0.68 -7.56
N GLU A 228 3.59 -0.52 -7.55
CA GLU A 228 2.73 -0.81 -8.70
C GLU A 228 2.61 0.40 -9.63
N LEU A 229 3.05 1.59 -9.18
CA LEU A 229 2.98 2.82 -9.93
C LEU A 229 4.23 2.98 -10.79
N HIS A 230 4.10 2.59 -12.06
CA HIS A 230 5.14 2.67 -13.10
C HIS A 230 5.48 4.11 -13.55
N HIS A 231 5.18 5.13 -12.73
CA HIS A 231 5.21 6.54 -13.12
C HIS A 231 6.59 7.19 -13.06
N GLU A 232 7.65 6.46 -12.68
CA GLU A 232 8.97 6.82 -13.19
C GLU A 232 9.05 6.47 -14.68
N VAL A 233 8.48 7.37 -15.49
CA VAL A 233 8.78 7.51 -16.93
C VAL A 233 8.24 6.32 -17.74
N ALA A 234 8.12 6.45 -19.06
CA ALA A 234 7.82 5.36 -19.99
C ALA A 234 8.87 4.21 -19.99
N ALA A 235 9.62 4.02 -18.89
CA ALA A 235 10.76 3.13 -18.76
C ALA A 235 10.39 1.73 -18.26
N GLY A 236 9.24 1.51 -17.61
CA GLY A 236 8.80 0.17 -17.17
C GLY A 236 9.67 -0.44 -16.07
N VAL A 237 10.24 0.40 -15.21
CA VAL A 237 11.04 -0.01 -14.05
C VAL A 237 10.12 -0.28 -12.86
N TRP A 238 10.38 -1.38 -12.17
CA TRP A 238 9.71 -1.85 -10.97
C TRP A 238 10.64 -1.62 -9.79
N THR A 239 10.11 -1.06 -8.71
CA THR A 239 10.81 -0.99 -7.42
C THR A 239 10.08 -1.88 -6.42
N SER A 240 10.81 -2.69 -5.69
CA SER A 240 10.28 -3.49 -4.60
C SER A 240 11.19 -3.44 -3.39
N TYR A 241 10.61 -3.70 -2.22
CA TYR A 241 11.30 -3.73 -0.94
C TYR A 241 10.99 -5.07 -0.28
N GLY A 242 12.01 -5.67 0.33
CA GLY A 242 11.85 -6.96 0.98
C GLY A 242 13.04 -7.31 1.85
N LYS A 243 12.97 -8.44 2.55
CA LYS A 243 14.05 -8.90 3.41
C LYS A 243 14.83 -10.02 2.74
N LEU A 244 16.15 -9.89 2.65
CA LEU A 244 17.03 -10.96 2.21
C LEU A 244 17.10 -12.06 3.29
N MET A 245 16.48 -13.19 3.00
CA MET A 245 16.36 -14.33 3.92
C MET A 245 17.46 -15.36 3.73
N VAL A 246 17.93 -15.56 2.49
CA VAL A 246 18.88 -16.62 2.13
C VAL A 246 19.98 -16.07 1.23
N GLY A 247 21.23 -16.40 1.56
CA GLY A 247 22.40 -16.04 0.77
C GLY A 247 22.94 -14.63 1.02
N THR A 248 23.71 -14.11 0.06
CA THR A 248 24.26 -12.75 0.07
C THR A 248 23.73 -11.89 -1.09
N LEU A 249 23.97 -10.57 -1.02
CA LEU A 249 23.65 -9.65 -2.11
C LEU A 249 24.41 -10.00 -3.39
N GLU A 250 25.67 -10.41 -3.27
CA GLU A 250 26.51 -10.82 -4.40
C GLU A 250 25.97 -12.08 -5.07
N GLU A 251 25.46 -13.04 -4.30
CA GLU A 251 24.83 -14.24 -4.85
C GLU A 251 23.53 -13.90 -5.60
N LEU A 252 22.70 -13.03 -5.04
CA LEU A 252 21.47 -12.56 -5.69
C LEU A 252 21.78 -11.81 -6.99
N ARG A 253 22.74 -10.87 -6.96
CA ARG A 253 23.24 -10.16 -8.15
C ARG A 253 23.85 -11.13 -9.17
N GLY A 254 24.57 -12.15 -8.71
CA GLY A 254 25.18 -13.18 -9.55
C GLY A 254 24.13 -13.95 -10.35
N LYS A 255 23.08 -14.45 -9.67
CA LYS A 255 21.95 -15.13 -10.31
C LYS A 255 21.20 -14.22 -11.28
N ALA A 256 21.03 -12.94 -10.94
CA ALA A 256 20.40 -11.96 -11.81
C ALA A 256 21.19 -11.72 -13.11
N LYS A 257 22.53 -11.68 -13.04
CA LYS A 257 23.41 -11.50 -14.22
C LYS A 257 23.27 -12.61 -15.25
N GLU A 258 22.95 -13.84 -14.82
CA GLU A 258 22.68 -14.96 -15.74
C GLU A 258 21.39 -14.73 -16.57
N MET A 259 20.57 -13.75 -16.19
CA MET A 259 19.28 -13.44 -16.79
C MET A 259 19.24 -12.05 -17.47
N VAL A 260 20.38 -11.42 -17.73
CA VAL A 260 20.47 -10.02 -18.24
C VAL A 260 19.72 -9.77 -19.56
N ASN A 261 19.54 -10.80 -20.39
CA ASN A 261 18.77 -10.69 -21.64
C ASN A 261 17.25 -10.61 -21.41
N ILE A 262 16.79 -10.84 -20.18
CA ILE A 262 15.39 -11.00 -19.79
C ILE A 262 14.93 -9.81 -18.95
N PHE A 263 15.80 -9.29 -18.09
CA PHE A 263 15.54 -8.09 -17.31
C PHE A 263 16.84 -7.41 -16.91
N THR A 264 16.78 -6.10 -16.66
CA THR A 264 17.80 -5.42 -15.84
C THR A 264 17.40 -5.54 -14.38
N PHE A 265 18.37 -5.74 -13.50
CA PHE A 265 18.14 -5.94 -12.07
C PHE A 265 19.26 -5.30 -11.28
N ASP A 266 18.88 -4.55 -10.27
CA ASP A 266 19.76 -4.04 -9.25
C ASP A 266 19.16 -4.28 -7.87
N VAL A 267 20.04 -4.41 -6.88
CA VAL A 267 19.66 -4.61 -5.48
C VAL A 267 20.62 -3.87 -4.59
N GLU A 268 20.08 -3.12 -3.64
CA GLU A 268 20.81 -2.25 -2.72
C GLU A 268 20.44 -2.61 -1.27
N PRO A 269 21.41 -2.65 -0.34
CA PRO A 269 21.10 -2.76 1.08
C PRO A 269 20.56 -1.45 1.65
N LEU A 270 19.62 -1.54 2.59
CA LEU A 270 19.10 -0.43 3.38
C LEU A 270 19.39 -0.65 4.87
N GLY A 271 20.52 -0.12 5.35
CA GLY A 271 20.82 -0.09 6.79
C GLY A 271 21.57 -1.29 7.35
N TRP A 272 22.32 -2.01 6.50
CA TRP A 272 23.35 -2.95 6.93
C TRP A 272 24.42 -3.11 5.85
N GLU A 273 25.68 -3.13 6.28
CA GLU A 273 26.84 -3.64 5.53
C GLU A 273 27.83 -4.30 6.50
#